data_AF-A0A842IQX7-F1
#
_entry.id   AF-A0A842IQX7-F1
#
_cell.length_a   1.000
_cell.length_b   1.000
_cell.length_c   1.000
_cell.angle_alpha   90.00
_cell.angle_beta   90.00
_cell.angle_gamma   90.00
#
_symmetry.space_group_name_H-M   'P 1'
#
loop_
_entity.id
_entity.type
_entity.pdbx_description
1 polymer ?
#
loop_
_entity_poly.entity_id
_entity_poly.type
_entity_poly.pdbx_seq_one_letter_code
_entity_poly.pdbx_strand_id
1 'polypeptide(L)'
;MAENKKIKAIDSEIQEGEIVEHFEKKAESESGIKGPKIRRGRYDSLVLYEVSEAELQIIERGSPNSLYLNFAIFLLSVGISFLATLLTFEFGESNKKFTVFVVVTVIGLLVGIFLLILWYRSKNQFDDVIKKIKSRVVE
;
A
#
# COMPACT_ATOMS: atom_id res chain seq x y z
N MET A 1 28.50 7.28 -35.40
CA MET A 1 27.50 6.21 -35.56
C MET A 1 28.26 4.89 -35.52
N ALA A 2 28.52 4.36 -34.33
CA ALA A 2 29.48 3.27 -34.12
C ALA A 2 28.75 1.99 -33.70
N GLU A 3 28.60 1.13 -34.71
CA GLU A 3 28.76 -0.32 -34.71
C GLU A 3 28.20 -1.16 -33.54
N ASN A 4 27.10 -1.83 -33.88
CA ASN A 4 26.41 -2.86 -33.13
C ASN A 4 27.30 -4.11 -32.99
N LYS A 5 27.96 -4.28 -31.83
CA LYS A 5 28.88 -5.39 -31.58
C LYS A 5 28.06 -6.66 -31.25
N LYS A 6 27.80 -7.46 -32.29
CA LYS A 6 27.20 -8.79 -32.22
C LYS A 6 27.93 -9.66 -31.20
N ILE A 7 27.22 -10.05 -30.13
CA ILE A 7 27.64 -11.10 -29.20
C ILE A 7 27.50 -12.43 -29.96
N LYS A 8 28.62 -13.13 -30.16
CA LYS A 8 28.68 -14.45 -30.78
C LYS A 8 28.58 -15.49 -29.65
N ALA A 9 27.48 -16.22 -29.59
CA ALA A 9 27.36 -17.39 -28.71
C ALA A 9 28.25 -18.51 -29.26
N ILE A 10 29.07 -19.09 -28.40
CA ILE A 10 29.96 -20.21 -28.71
C ILE A 10 29.58 -21.32 -27.72
N ASP A 11 28.70 -22.18 -28.20
CA ASP A 11 28.26 -23.49 -27.69
C ASP A 11 27.52 -23.55 -26.34
N SER A 12 26.27 -24.00 -26.43
CA SER A 12 25.44 -24.42 -25.28
C SER A 12 25.35 -25.94 -25.28
N GLU A 13 26.06 -26.57 -24.36
CA GLU A 13 25.92 -27.99 -24.09
C GLU A 13 24.94 -28.18 -22.92
N ILE A 14 23.91 -29.01 -23.14
CA ILE A 14 22.88 -29.32 -22.16
C ILE A 14 23.30 -30.61 -21.46
N GLN A 15 23.63 -30.53 -20.17
CA GLN A 15 23.62 -31.70 -19.30
C GLN A 15 22.71 -31.42 -18.09
N GLU A 16 21.68 -32.25 -17.94
CA GLU A 16 20.82 -32.43 -16.76
C GLU A 16 20.18 -31.18 -16.10
N GLY A 17 19.71 -30.22 -16.89
CA GLY A 17 18.62 -29.32 -16.46
C GLY A 17 18.94 -28.32 -15.35
N GLU A 18 20.19 -28.16 -14.96
CA GLU A 18 20.64 -27.17 -13.98
C GLU A 18 21.75 -26.29 -14.60
N ILE A 19 21.52 -24.97 -14.62
CA ILE A 19 22.48 -24.01 -15.18
C ILE A 19 23.63 -23.84 -14.19
N VAL A 20 24.65 -24.68 -14.30
CA VAL A 20 25.87 -24.51 -13.51
C VAL A 20 26.79 -23.52 -14.24
N GLU A 21 26.62 -22.24 -13.93
CA GLU A 21 27.55 -21.20 -14.39
C GLU A 21 28.92 -21.36 -13.69
N HIS A 22 29.84 -22.06 -14.36
CA HIS A 22 31.24 -22.10 -13.97
C HIS A 22 31.91 -20.75 -14.29
N PHE A 23 31.91 -19.83 -13.33
CA PHE A 23 32.79 -18.66 -13.37
C PHE A 23 34.20 -19.08 -12.98
N GLU A 24 35.03 -19.37 -13.98
CA GLU A 24 36.47 -19.52 -13.76
C GLU A 24 37.06 -18.15 -13.36
N LYS A 25 37.66 -18.11 -12.17
CA LYS A 25 38.39 -16.96 -11.63
C LYS A 25 39.56 -16.63 -12.55
N LYS A 26 39.39 -15.64 -13.43
CA LYS A 26 40.50 -15.04 -14.17
C LYS A 26 41.45 -14.39 -13.16
N ALA A 27 42.69 -14.87 -13.11
CA ALA A 27 43.75 -14.36 -12.26
C ALA A 27 43.89 -12.83 -12.40
N GLU A 28 43.62 -12.11 -11.32
CA GLU A 28 43.79 -10.66 -11.21
C GLU A 28 45.29 -10.33 -11.15
N SER A 29 45.76 -9.61 -12.17
CA SER A 29 47.03 -8.89 -12.15
C SER A 29 47.00 -7.80 -11.09
N GLU A 30 48.03 -7.77 -10.25
CA GLU A 30 48.30 -6.73 -9.26
C GLU A 30 48.25 -5.32 -9.89
N SER A 31 47.19 -4.57 -9.58
CA SER A 31 47.20 -3.11 -9.74
C SER A 31 46.49 -2.49 -8.54
N GLY A 32 47.24 -1.67 -7.80
CA GLY A 32 46.87 -1.12 -6.51
C GLY A 32 45.77 -0.08 -6.58
N ILE A 33 44.51 -0.52 -6.58
CA ILE A 33 43.37 0.28 -6.15
C ILE A 33 42.70 -0.50 -5.02
N LYS A 34 42.83 -0.01 -3.78
CA LYS A 34 42.07 -0.55 -2.63
C LYS A 34 40.60 -0.28 -2.85
N GLY A 35 39.94 -1.18 -3.58
CA GLY A 35 38.49 -1.22 -3.70
C GLY A 35 37.84 -1.35 -2.32
N PRO A 36 36.58 -0.92 -2.17
CA PRO A 36 35.88 -0.96 -0.89
C PRO A 36 35.88 -2.38 -0.32
N LYS A 37 36.17 -2.48 0.97
CA LYS A 37 36.24 -3.76 1.70
C LYS A 37 34.81 -4.30 1.88
N ILE A 38 34.31 -5.08 0.92
CA ILE A 38 32.97 -5.66 0.97
C ILE A 38 32.94 -6.73 2.07
N ARG A 39 32.29 -6.42 3.20
CA ARG A 39 32.00 -7.40 4.26
C ARG A 39 30.61 -7.97 4.01
N ARG A 40 30.50 -9.24 3.62
CA ARG A 40 29.23 -9.96 3.53
C ARG A 40 29.02 -10.78 4.80
N GLY A 41 27.99 -10.46 5.57
CA GLY A 41 27.52 -11.30 6.68
C GLY A 41 26.54 -12.35 6.15
N ARG A 42 26.53 -13.56 6.74
CA ARG A 42 25.47 -14.55 6.49
C ARG A 42 24.18 -14.06 7.16
N TYR A 43 23.07 -14.12 6.43
CA TYR A 43 21.74 -13.86 6.99
C TYR A 43 21.25 -15.08 7.78
N ASP A 44 20.57 -14.84 8.90
CA ASP A 44 20.07 -15.88 9.80
C ASP A 44 18.81 -16.58 9.23
N SER A 45 17.97 -15.82 8.51
CA SER A 45 16.80 -16.35 7.79
C SER A 45 16.40 -15.43 6.63
N LEU A 46 16.07 -16.02 5.48
CA LEU A 46 15.46 -15.31 4.34
C LEU A 46 14.00 -15.75 4.24
N VAL A 47 13.08 -14.79 4.24
CA VAL A 47 11.65 -15.06 4.07
C VAL A 47 11.20 -14.47 2.74
N LEU A 48 10.83 -15.34 1.80
CA LEU A 48 10.34 -14.95 0.49
C LEU A 48 8.80 -14.95 0.51
N TYR A 49 8.18 -13.83 0.14
CA TYR A 49 6.73 -13.75 -0.03
C TYR A 49 6.41 -13.74 -1.51
N GLU A 50 5.86 -14.85 -2.00
CA GLU A 50 5.35 -14.93 -3.36
C GLU A 50 3.97 -14.26 -3.45
N VAL A 51 3.89 -13.24 -4.30
CA VAL A 51 2.70 -12.40 -4.47
C VAL A 51 2.22 -12.56 -5.90
N SER A 52 0.93 -12.83 -6.09
CA SER A 52 0.34 -12.85 -7.44
C SER A 52 0.19 -11.44 -7.99
N GLU A 53 0.13 -11.30 -9.32
CA GLU A 53 -0.01 -9.99 -9.99
C GLU A 53 -1.29 -9.26 -9.57
N ALA A 54 -2.38 -9.99 -9.31
CA ALA A 54 -3.62 -9.42 -8.79
C ALA A 54 -3.48 -8.87 -7.35
N GLU A 55 -2.76 -9.59 -6.48
CA GLU A 55 -2.46 -9.14 -5.12
C GLU A 55 -1.53 -7.91 -5.13
N LEU A 56 -0.56 -7.89 -6.06
CA LEU A 56 0.35 -6.76 -6.26
C LEU A 56 -0.41 -5.50 -6.71
N GLN A 57 -1.35 -5.63 -7.66
CA GLN A 57 -2.19 -4.50 -8.10
C GLN A 57 -3.05 -3.92 -6.96
N ILE A 58 -3.55 -4.76 -6.05
CA ILE A 58 -4.32 -4.30 -4.88
C ILE A 58 -3.41 -3.51 -3.92
N ILE A 59 -2.16 -3.95 -3.75
CA ILE A 59 -1.17 -3.27 -2.93
C ILE A 59 -0.74 -1.93 -3.57
N GLU A 60 -0.48 -1.92 -4.88
CA GLU A 60 -0.04 -0.75 -5.64
C GLU A 60 -1.11 0.35 -5.66
N ARG A 61 -2.39 -0.01 -5.82
CA ARG A 61 -3.50 0.95 -5.76
C ARG A 61 -3.69 1.55 -4.36
N GLY A 62 -3.19 0.88 -3.33
CA GLY A 62 -3.40 1.25 -1.95
C GLY A 62 -4.88 1.23 -1.56
N SER A 63 -5.16 1.48 -0.27
CA SER A 63 -6.53 1.58 0.20
C SER A 63 -6.99 3.04 0.22
N PRO A 64 -8.11 3.41 -0.46
CA PRO A 64 -8.72 4.74 -0.33
C PRO A 64 -9.32 5.00 1.08
N ASN A 65 -9.10 4.08 2.02
CA ASN A 65 -9.59 4.14 3.40
C ASN A 65 -9.24 5.45 4.11
N SER A 66 -8.02 5.97 3.92
CA SER A 66 -7.60 7.21 4.58
C SER A 66 -8.49 8.38 4.17
N LEU A 67 -8.89 8.44 2.90
CA LEU A 67 -9.77 9.49 2.38
C LEU A 67 -11.17 9.37 2.99
N TYR A 68 -11.77 8.17 2.98
CA TYR A 68 -13.10 7.95 3.55
C TYR A 68 -13.16 8.25 5.04
N LEU A 69 -12.14 7.86 5.80
CA LEU A 69 -12.05 8.15 7.23
C LEU A 69 -11.96 9.65 7.50
N ASN A 70 -11.07 10.34 6.78
CA ASN A 70 -10.88 11.78 6.96
C ASN A 70 -12.17 12.56 6.65
N PHE A 71 -12.87 12.21 5.56
CA PHE A 71 -14.16 12.81 5.26
C PHE A 71 -15.24 12.43 6.28
N ALA A 72 -15.30 11.18 6.74
CA ALA A 72 -16.26 10.76 7.76
C ALA A 72 -16.08 11.55 9.06
N ILE A 73 -14.84 11.67 9.56
CA ILE A 73 -14.53 12.43 10.78
C ILE A 73 -14.83 13.92 10.59
N PHE A 74 -14.48 14.49 9.43
CA PHE A 74 -14.81 15.88 9.11
C PHE A 74 -16.32 16.13 9.11
N LEU A 75 -17.10 15.33 8.38
CA LEU A 75 -18.56 15.48 8.31
C LEU A 75 -19.22 15.25 9.67
N LEU A 76 -18.76 14.28 10.46
CA LEU A 76 -19.26 14.03 11.81
C LEU A 76 -18.94 15.19 12.75
N SER A 77 -17.72 15.73 12.71
CA SER A 77 -17.33 16.89 13.53
C SER A 77 -18.20 18.11 13.22
N VAL A 78 -18.42 18.39 11.94
CA VAL A 78 -19.31 19.46 11.47
C VAL A 78 -20.76 19.18 11.88
N GLY A 79 -21.27 17.97 11.68
CA GLY A 79 -22.62 17.56 12.06
C GLY A 79 -22.88 17.67 13.57
N ILE A 80 -21.93 17.24 14.40
CA ILE A 80 -22.01 17.36 15.87
C ILE A 80 -21.98 18.83 16.29
N SER A 81 -21.16 19.66 15.64
CA SER A 81 -21.11 21.10 15.93
C SER A 81 -22.44 21.80 15.60
N PHE A 82 -23.06 21.42 14.49
CA PHE A 82 -24.40 21.92 14.13
C PHE A 82 -25.49 21.38 15.06
N LEU A 83 -25.40 20.12 15.49
CA LEU A 83 -26.30 19.54 16.49
C LEU A 83 -26.18 20.27 17.84
N ALA A 84 -24.96 20.56 18.29
CA ALA A 84 -24.71 21.32 19.51
C ALA A 84 -25.27 22.74 19.41
N THR A 85 -25.13 23.38 18.24
CA THR A 85 -25.74 24.68 17.96
C THR A 85 -27.26 24.59 18.02
N LEU A 86 -27.86 23.54 17.46
CA LEU A 86 -29.32 23.32 17.48
C LEU A 86 -29.85 23.14 18.91
N LEU A 87 -29.05 22.52 19.78
CA LEU A 87 -29.41 22.24 21.17
C LEU A 87 -29.21 23.46 22.08
N THR A 88 -28.25 24.32 21.76
CA THR A 88 -27.84 25.46 22.62
C THR A 88 -28.51 26.76 22.19
N PHE A 89 -28.82 26.92 20.91
CA PHE A 89 -29.36 28.16 20.36
C PHE A 89 -30.88 28.09 20.19
N GLU A 90 -31.59 28.98 20.86
CA GLU A 90 -33.03 29.16 20.64
C GLU A 90 -33.26 30.01 19.40
N PHE A 91 -33.76 29.37 18.33
CA PHE A 91 -34.12 30.08 17.09
C PHE A 91 -35.43 30.85 17.30
N GLY A 92 -35.35 32.07 17.84
CA GLY A 92 -36.51 32.96 18.00
C GLY A 92 -37.26 33.18 16.69
N GLU A 93 -38.54 32.78 16.67
CA GLU A 93 -39.62 32.89 15.65
C GLU A 93 -39.29 32.52 14.18
N SER A 94 -38.03 32.32 13.82
CA SER A 94 -37.58 32.09 12.45
C SER A 94 -37.50 30.60 12.11
N ASN A 95 -38.67 29.97 11.90
CA ASN A 95 -38.80 28.55 11.53
C ASN A 95 -37.95 28.13 10.31
N LYS A 96 -37.66 29.08 9.40
CA LYS A 96 -36.83 28.85 8.21
C LYS A 96 -35.37 28.50 8.56
N LYS A 97 -34.78 29.19 9.54
CA LYS A 97 -33.38 28.97 9.95
C LYS A 97 -33.21 27.64 10.66
N PHE A 98 -34.15 27.32 11.55
CA PHE A 98 -34.22 26.04 12.24
C PHE A 98 -34.29 24.87 11.25
N THR A 99 -35.19 24.95 10.26
CA THR A 99 -35.37 23.87 9.27
C THR A 99 -34.09 23.61 8.46
N VAL A 100 -33.41 24.65 7.99
CA VAL A 100 -32.16 24.49 7.23
C VAL A 100 -31.07 23.85 8.09
N PHE A 101 -30.91 24.29 9.34
CA PHE A 101 -29.94 23.70 10.27
C PHE A 101 -30.21 22.22 10.53
N VAL A 102 -31.48 21.85 10.76
CA VAL A 102 -31.87 20.45 10.96
C VAL A 102 -31.53 19.61 9.73
N VAL A 103 -31.91 20.07 8.53
CA VAL A 103 -31.66 19.33 7.29
C VAL A 103 -30.17 19.11 7.05
N VAL A 104 -29.35 20.15 7.22
CA VAL A 104 -27.88 20.05 7.07
C VAL A 104 -27.29 19.09 8.12
N THR A 105 -27.76 19.16 9.36
CA THR A 105 -27.31 18.28 10.45
C THR A 105 -27.64 16.82 10.15
N VAL A 106 -28.87 16.54 9.73
CA VAL A 106 -29.32 15.17 9.40
C VAL A 106 -28.55 14.62 8.21
N ILE A 107 -28.42 15.37 7.12
CA ILE A 107 -27.66 14.93 5.94
C ILE A 107 -26.19 14.72 6.28
N GLY A 108 -25.57 15.67 7.00
CA GLY A 108 -24.17 15.57 7.41
C GLY A 108 -23.89 14.35 8.27
N LEU A 109 -24.76 14.06 9.25
CA LEU A 109 -24.64 12.87 10.08
C LEU A 109 -24.90 11.58 9.30
N LEU A 110 -25.93 11.53 8.45
CA LEU A 110 -26.23 10.34 7.64
C LEU A 110 -25.07 9.99 6.70
N VAL A 111 -24.56 10.99 5.97
CA VAL A 111 -23.44 10.81 5.04
C VAL A 111 -22.16 10.48 5.82
N GLY A 112 -21.88 11.17 6.93
CA GLY A 112 -20.73 10.88 7.79
C GLY A 112 -20.74 9.44 8.34
N ILE A 113 -21.88 8.98 8.85
CA ILE A 113 -22.07 7.60 9.33
C ILE A 113 -21.91 6.60 8.19
N PHE A 114 -22.50 6.88 7.02
CA PHE A 114 -22.39 6.02 5.85
C PHE A 114 -20.93 5.83 5.39
N LEU A 115 -20.15 6.92 5.30
CA LEU A 115 -18.72 6.83 4.99
C LEU A 115 -17.95 6.07 6.06
N LEU A 116 -18.32 6.21 7.34
CA LEU A 116 -17.67 5.49 8.44
C LEU A 116 -17.94 3.98 8.35
N ILE A 117 -19.17 3.58 8.03
CA ILE A 117 -19.53 2.17 7.78
C ILE A 117 -18.74 1.62 6.58
N LEU A 118 -18.68 2.38 5.49
CA LEU A 118 -17.94 1.97 4.29
C LEU A 118 -16.45 1.80 4.57
N TRP A 119 -15.86 2.73 5.34
CA TRP A 119 -14.48 2.65 5.81
C TRP A 119 -14.24 1.40 6.66
N TYR A 120 -15.13 1.14 7.62
CA TYR A 120 -14.99 -0.02 8.51
C TYR A 120 -15.01 -1.33 7.71
N ARG A 121 -15.86 -1.42 6.69
CA ARG A 121 -15.92 -2.59 5.80
C ARG A 121 -14.71 -2.69 4.87
N SER A 122 -14.23 -1.57 4.33
CA SER A 122 -13.12 -1.55 3.38
C SER A 122 -11.76 -1.81 4.05
N LYS A 123 -11.62 -1.47 5.34
CA LYS A 123 -10.38 -1.71 6.11
C LYS A 123 -9.97 -3.18 6.09
N ASN A 124 -10.93 -4.08 6.24
CA ASN A 124 -10.65 -5.50 6.38
C ASN A 124 -10.10 -6.13 5.09
N GLN A 125 -10.54 -5.67 3.91
CA GLN A 125 -10.15 -6.31 2.65
C GLN A 125 -8.64 -6.23 2.36
N PHE A 126 -8.01 -5.10 2.72
CA PHE A 126 -6.56 -4.93 2.51
C PHE A 126 -5.76 -5.75 3.50
N ASP A 127 -6.19 -5.75 4.76
CA ASP A 127 -5.58 -6.54 5.84
C ASP A 127 -5.70 -8.05 5.54
N ASP A 128 -6.82 -8.49 4.95
CA ASP A 128 -7.05 -9.87 4.55
C ASP A 128 -6.08 -10.34 3.46
N VAL A 129 -5.77 -9.49 2.47
CA VAL A 129 -4.78 -9.81 1.42
C VAL A 129 -3.38 -9.93 2.00
N ILE A 130 -2.97 -9.00 2.87
CA ILE A 130 -1.68 -9.07 3.55
C ILE A 130 -1.60 -10.30 4.44
N LYS A 131 -2.68 -10.59 5.19
CA LYS A 131 -2.75 -11.76 6.06
C LYS A 131 -2.67 -13.06 5.26
N LYS A 132 -3.33 -13.12 4.09
CA LYS A 132 -3.27 -14.25 3.17
C LYS A 132 -1.86 -14.49 2.61
N ILE A 133 -1.14 -13.42 2.26
CA ILE A 133 0.26 -13.52 1.82
C ILE A 133 1.14 -14.01 2.97
N LYS A 134 0.96 -13.46 4.17
CA LYS A 134 1.73 -13.86 5.36
C LYS A 134 1.45 -15.30 5.80
N SER A 135 0.20 -15.75 5.74
CA SER A 135 -0.18 -17.10 6.17
C SER A 135 0.37 -18.21 5.26
N ARG A 136 0.83 -17.91 4.05
CA ARG A 136 1.50 -18.89 3.17
C ARG A 136 2.91 -19.26 3.63
N VAL A 137 3.50 -18.40 4.45
CA VAL A 137 4.89 -18.51 4.91
C VAL A 137 4.99 -19.01 6.35
N VAL A 138 3.88 -19.00 7.09
CA VAL A 138 3.83 -19.54 8.45
C VAL A 138 3.77 -21.06 8.37
N GLU A 139 4.92 -21.69 8.67
CA GLU A 139 5.08 -23.10 9.03
C GLU A 139 4.44 -23.41 10.39
#